data_AF-A0A2M9CMM6-F1
#
_entry.id   AF-A0A2M9CMM6-F1
#
_cell.length_a   1.000
_cell.length_b   1.000
_cell.length_c   1.000
_cell.angle_alpha   90.00
_cell.angle_beta   90.00
_cell.angle_gamma   90.00
#
_symmetry.space_group_name_H-M   'P 1'
#
loop_
_entity.id
_entity.type
_entity.pdbx_description
1 polymer ?
#
loop_
_entity_poly.entity_id
_entity_poly.type
_entity_poly.pdbx_seq_one_letter_code
_entity_poly.pdbx_strand_id
1 'polypeptide(L)'
;MAGWREPASRLPLRWGTYRGRYLAGLVLIAGGILHLQSSTTHLLLPLLVGTTAHVIGWWILPGRGVPRLMVVLPCCVAQWLLLTGPQSTWVLAVPFLAWLWVRGRPLLSVPTVLIVVLTGVAVAQGLHEYSSMWIAISITGASLVVAAWAARWIAVRVPVRLRRTRRDRRYDRANPQR
;
A
#
# COMPACT_ATOMS: atom_id res chain seq x y z
N MET A 1 -2.17 23.32 18.20
CA MET A 1 -2.89 22.51 17.17
C MET A 1 -2.22 21.14 17.08
N ALA A 2 -2.88 20.06 17.52
CA ALA A 2 -2.28 18.73 17.43
C ALA A 2 -2.27 18.29 15.96
N GLY A 3 -1.09 18.32 15.32
CA GLY A 3 -0.92 17.86 13.95
C GLY A 3 -1.34 16.40 13.78
N TRP A 4 -1.92 16.07 12.62
CA TRP A 4 -2.30 14.69 12.29
C TRP A 4 -1.12 13.74 12.51
N ARG A 5 -1.29 12.78 13.43
CA ARG A 5 -0.33 11.69 13.66
C ARG A 5 -0.92 10.41 13.15
N GLU A 6 -0.15 9.74 12.31
CA GLU A 6 -0.51 8.46 11.73
C GLU A 6 -0.85 7.40 12.79
N PRO A 7 -1.97 6.66 12.66
CA PRO A 7 -2.36 5.64 13.63
C PRO A 7 -1.30 4.54 13.81
N ALA A 8 -0.65 4.14 12.72
CA ALA A 8 0.38 3.10 12.74
C ALA A 8 1.67 3.51 13.45
N SER A 9 1.96 4.81 13.60
CA SER A 9 3.17 5.29 14.31
C SER A 9 3.06 5.19 15.83
N ARG A 10 1.85 4.94 16.35
CA ARG A 10 1.59 4.75 17.78
C ARG A 10 1.66 3.29 18.22
N LEU A 11 1.92 2.36 17.30
CA LEU A 11 2.02 0.95 17.62
C LEU A 11 3.31 0.70 18.43
N PRO A 12 3.25 0.01 19.58
CA PRO A 12 4.46 -0.39 20.29
C PRO A 12 5.22 -1.40 19.43
N LEU A 13 6.37 -0.98 18.91
CA LEU A 13 7.22 -1.84 18.10
C LEU A 13 8.06 -2.70 19.04
N ARG A 14 8.05 -4.03 18.80
CA ARG A 14 8.92 -4.96 19.53
C ARG A 14 10.41 -4.83 19.14
N TRP A 15 10.68 -4.29 17.95
CA TRP A 15 12.02 -4.18 17.38
C TRP A 15 12.08 -3.09 16.30
N GLY A 16 13.25 -2.47 16.17
CA GLY A 16 13.55 -1.46 15.17
C GLY A 16 12.78 -0.15 15.33
N THR A 17 13.04 0.80 14.42
CA THR A 17 12.30 2.07 14.35
C THR A 17 11.16 1.99 13.34
N TYR A 18 10.12 2.79 13.55
CA TYR A 18 9.00 2.89 12.60
C TYR A 18 9.47 3.24 11.18
N ARG A 19 10.37 4.23 11.07
CA ARG A 19 10.92 4.68 9.78
C ARG A 19 11.73 3.59 9.08
N GLY A 20 12.59 2.88 9.83
CA GLY A 20 13.40 1.80 9.27
C GLY A 20 12.54 0.67 8.71
N ARG A 21 11.55 0.20 9.48
CA ARG A 21 10.63 -0.86 9.01
C ARG A 21 9.77 -0.42 7.84
N TYR A 22 9.33 0.84 7.83
CA TYR A 22 8.57 1.39 6.73
C TYR A 22 9.38 1.44 5.43
N LEU A 23 10.61 1.95 5.49
CA LEU A 23 11.50 2.01 4.33
C LEU A 23 11.89 0.61 3.85
N ALA A 24 12.30 -0.29 4.77
CA ALA A 24 12.63 -1.66 4.42
C ALA A 24 11.44 -2.39 3.77
N GLY A 25 10.24 -2.26 4.34
CA GLY A 25 9.02 -2.85 3.77
C GLY A 25 8.72 -2.31 2.37
N LEU A 26 8.82 -1.00 2.15
CA LEU A 26 8.62 -0.38 0.83
C LEU A 26 9.66 -0.84 -0.20
N VAL A 27 10.94 -0.85 0.18
CA VAL A 27 12.04 -1.28 -0.68
C VAL A 27 11.84 -2.74 -1.07
N LEU A 28 11.43 -3.60 -0.15
CA LEU A 28 11.18 -5.01 -0.44
C LEU A 28 9.93 -5.24 -1.30
N ILE A 29 8.85 -4.48 -1.07
CA ILE A 29 7.63 -4.55 -1.89
C ILE A 29 7.91 -4.10 -3.32
N ALA A 30 8.51 -2.91 -3.49
CA ALA A 30 8.80 -2.34 -4.80
C ALA A 30 9.92 -3.10 -5.52
N GLY A 31 11.00 -3.40 -4.80
CA GLY A 31 12.10 -4.22 -5.30
C GLY A 31 11.66 -5.63 -5.69
N GLY A 32 10.75 -6.24 -4.92
CA GLY A 32 10.16 -7.53 -5.26
C GLY A 32 9.38 -7.50 -6.57
N ILE A 33 8.56 -6.47 -6.79
CA ILE A 33 7.84 -6.27 -8.06
C ILE A 33 8.82 -6.10 -9.22
N LEU A 34 9.83 -5.23 -9.07
CA LEU A 34 10.81 -4.94 -10.12
C LEU A 34 11.68 -6.16 -10.45
N HIS A 35 12.17 -6.86 -9.42
CA HIS A 35 13.01 -8.03 -9.60
C HIS A 35 12.25 -9.17 -10.30
N LEU A 36 10.96 -9.34 -9.98
CA LEU A 36 10.11 -10.32 -10.62
C LEU A 36 9.97 -10.08 -12.15
N GLN A 37 10.04 -8.84 -12.64
CA GLN A 37 10.02 -8.54 -14.08
C GLN A 37 11.26 -9.00 -14.85
N SER A 38 12.33 -9.39 -14.14
CA SER A 38 13.52 -9.98 -14.78
C SER A 38 13.41 -11.50 -14.98
N SER A 39 12.30 -12.11 -14.54
CA SER A 39 12.08 -13.55 -14.72
C SER A 39 11.76 -13.90 -16.17
N THR A 40 12.20 -15.10 -16.58
CA THR A 40 11.87 -15.69 -17.88
C THR A 40 11.45 -17.14 -17.66
N THR A 41 10.90 -17.79 -18.69
CA THR A 41 10.56 -19.22 -18.67
C THR A 41 11.75 -20.11 -18.33
N HIS A 42 12.97 -19.67 -18.62
CA HIS A 42 14.22 -20.40 -18.34
C HIS A 42 14.89 -19.95 -17.04
N LEU A 43 14.48 -18.82 -16.46
CA LEU A 43 15.06 -18.22 -15.27
C LEU A 43 13.96 -17.87 -14.26
N LEU A 44 13.55 -18.86 -13.47
CA LEU A 44 12.50 -18.72 -12.44
C LEU A 44 13.02 -18.15 -11.12
N LEU A 45 14.33 -18.04 -10.93
CA LEU A 45 14.90 -17.54 -9.67
C LEU A 45 14.44 -16.12 -9.32
N PRO A 46 14.37 -15.13 -10.25
CA PRO A 46 13.85 -13.81 -9.95
C PRO A 46 12.36 -13.80 -9.58
N LEU A 47 11.57 -14.75 -10.09
CA LEU A 47 10.16 -14.93 -9.72
C LEU A 47 10.06 -15.30 -8.23
N LEU A 48 10.86 -16.29 -7.79
CA LEU A 48 10.89 -16.75 -6.41
C LEU A 48 11.42 -15.67 -5.46
N VAL A 49 12.56 -15.04 -5.80
CA VAL A 49 13.18 -13.98 -5.00
C VAL A 49 12.27 -12.74 -4.94
N GLY A 50 11.68 -12.34 -6.07
CA GLY A 50 10.77 -11.20 -6.13
C GLY A 50 9.48 -11.44 -5.34
N THR A 51 8.91 -12.63 -5.41
CA THR A 51 7.71 -13.00 -4.63
C THR A 51 8.00 -13.06 -3.13
N THR A 52 9.09 -13.70 -2.73
CA THR A 52 9.48 -13.79 -1.31
C THR A 52 9.81 -12.42 -0.73
N ALA A 53 10.57 -11.59 -1.45
CA ALA A 53 10.83 -10.20 -1.06
C ALA A 53 9.54 -9.41 -0.86
N HIS A 54 8.58 -9.53 -1.79
CA HIS A 54 7.29 -8.85 -1.67
C HIS A 54 6.50 -9.28 -0.43
N VAL A 55 6.43 -10.59 -0.15
CA VAL A 55 5.78 -11.14 1.05
C VAL A 55 6.44 -10.63 2.33
N ILE A 56 7.78 -10.69 2.40
CA ILE A 56 8.55 -10.21 3.55
C ILE A 56 8.34 -8.71 3.74
N GLY A 57 8.30 -7.94 2.66
CA GLY A 57 8.06 -6.50 2.70
C GLY A 57 6.71 -6.16 3.36
N TRP A 58 5.65 -6.89 3.02
CA TRP A 58 4.35 -6.76 3.70
C TRP A 58 4.42 -7.14 5.17
N TRP A 59 5.16 -8.19 5.54
CA TRP A 59 5.32 -8.59 6.95
C TRP A 59 6.12 -7.59 7.78
N ILE A 60 7.13 -6.95 7.19
CA ILE A 60 7.95 -5.94 7.87
C ILE A 60 7.17 -4.63 8.05
N LEU A 61 6.29 -4.28 7.11
CA LEU A 61 5.52 -3.04 7.09
C LEU A 61 4.81 -2.79 8.45
N PRO A 62 4.96 -1.59 9.05
CA PRO A 62 4.32 -1.28 10.33
C PRO A 62 2.81 -1.08 10.16
N GLY A 63 2.00 -1.97 10.75
CA GLY A 63 0.53 -1.93 10.68
C GLY A 63 -0.13 -2.90 11.67
N ARG A 64 -1.46 -2.89 11.73
CA ARG A 64 -2.25 -3.83 12.56
C ARG A 64 -2.07 -5.26 12.01
N GLY A 65 -1.94 -6.25 12.90
CA GLY A 65 -1.50 -7.60 12.55
C GLY A 65 -2.36 -8.33 11.51
N VAL A 66 -3.69 -8.37 11.70
CA VAL A 66 -4.61 -9.12 10.82
C VAL A 66 -4.68 -8.55 9.40
N PRO A 67 -4.88 -7.22 9.20
CA PRO A 67 -4.86 -6.63 7.85
C PRO A 67 -3.58 -6.93 7.07
N ARG A 68 -2.44 -7.00 7.77
CA ARG A 68 -1.13 -7.24 7.16
C ARG A 68 -1.02 -8.61 6.51
N LEU A 69 -1.66 -9.64 7.07
CA LEU A 69 -1.66 -10.99 6.49
C LEU A 69 -2.69 -11.11 5.35
N MET A 70 -3.85 -10.49 5.52
CA MET A 70 -4.94 -10.54 4.53
C MET A 70 -4.57 -9.90 3.19
N VAL A 71 -3.69 -8.88 3.19
CA VAL A 71 -3.29 -8.21 1.96
C VAL A 71 -2.20 -8.92 1.17
N VAL A 72 -1.46 -9.86 1.78
CA VAL A 72 -0.33 -10.53 1.11
C VAL A 72 -0.81 -11.27 -0.13
N LEU A 73 -1.85 -12.11 0.03
CA LEU A 73 -2.37 -12.92 -1.06
C LEU A 73 -2.85 -12.08 -2.27
N PRO A 74 -3.75 -11.08 -2.11
CA PRO A 74 -4.19 -10.27 -3.25
C PRO A 74 -3.06 -9.45 -3.87
N CYS A 75 -2.07 -9.00 -3.08
CA CYS A 75 -0.92 -8.28 -3.62
C CYS A 75 0.03 -9.19 -4.40
N CYS A 76 0.24 -10.43 -3.96
CA CYS A 76 1.02 -11.43 -4.71
C CYS A 76 0.33 -11.78 -6.04
N VAL A 77 -1.00 -11.97 -6.04
CA VAL A 77 -1.75 -12.20 -7.27
C VAL A 77 -1.60 -11.01 -8.23
N ALA A 78 -1.76 -9.77 -7.73
CA ALA A 78 -1.53 -8.58 -8.54
C ALA A 78 -0.09 -8.50 -9.09
N GLN A 79 0.91 -8.86 -8.27
CA GLN A 79 2.30 -8.91 -8.70
C GLN A 79 2.52 -9.94 -9.82
N TRP A 80 1.90 -11.12 -9.75
CA TRP A 80 2.02 -12.12 -10.81
C TRP A 80 1.27 -11.74 -12.08
N LEU A 81 0.13 -11.04 -11.94
CA LEU A 81 -0.59 -10.51 -13.10
C LEU A 81 0.27 -9.50 -13.89
N LEU A 82 1.22 -8.81 -13.25
CA LEU A 82 2.17 -7.95 -13.96
C LEU A 82 3.03 -8.69 -14.99
N LEU A 83 3.21 -10.01 -14.85
CA LEU A 83 3.98 -10.80 -15.82
C LEU A 83 3.29 -10.88 -17.19
N THR A 84 1.99 -10.57 -17.29
CA THR A 84 1.29 -10.56 -18.58
C THR A 84 1.65 -9.34 -19.43
N GLY A 85 2.39 -8.38 -18.87
CA GLY A 85 2.91 -7.22 -19.59
C GLY A 85 2.21 -5.90 -19.23
N PRO A 86 2.50 -4.80 -19.97
CA PRO A 86 2.08 -3.44 -19.63
C PRO A 86 0.58 -3.26 -19.43
N GLN A 87 -0.23 -4.06 -20.12
CA GLN A 87 -1.69 -4.01 -20.07
C GLN A 87 -2.26 -4.30 -18.68
N SER A 88 -1.50 -4.97 -17.83
CA SER A 88 -1.90 -5.32 -16.47
C SER A 88 -1.54 -4.26 -15.43
N THR A 89 -0.81 -3.19 -15.79
CA THR A 89 -0.27 -2.22 -14.80
C THR A 89 -1.31 -1.57 -13.90
N TRP A 90 -2.58 -1.49 -14.31
CA TRP A 90 -3.69 -1.05 -13.47
C TRP A 90 -3.85 -1.87 -12.18
N VAL A 91 -3.41 -3.13 -12.15
CA VAL A 91 -3.45 -3.98 -10.95
C VAL A 91 -2.55 -3.47 -9.82
N LEU A 92 -1.62 -2.54 -10.09
CA LEU A 92 -0.86 -1.83 -9.05
C LEU A 92 -1.76 -0.98 -8.13
N ALA A 93 -3.02 -0.75 -8.52
CA ALA A 93 -4.04 -0.21 -7.62
C ALA A 93 -4.31 -1.11 -6.41
N VAL A 94 -4.16 -2.44 -6.54
CA VAL A 94 -4.36 -3.41 -5.45
C VAL A 94 -3.35 -3.23 -4.33
N PRO A 95 -2.01 -3.29 -4.55
CA PRO A 95 -1.03 -3.04 -3.49
C PRO A 95 -1.14 -1.62 -2.93
N PHE A 96 -1.55 -0.63 -3.73
CA PHE A 96 -1.80 0.72 -3.23
C PHE A 96 -2.98 0.78 -2.25
N LEU A 97 -4.11 0.16 -2.61
CA LEU A 97 -5.29 0.11 -1.75
C LEU A 97 -5.01 -0.68 -0.47
N ALA A 98 -4.30 -1.80 -0.59
CA ALA A 98 -3.79 -2.57 0.55
C ALA A 98 -2.90 -1.70 1.47
N TRP A 99 -2.02 -0.88 0.90
CA TRP A 99 -1.16 0.02 1.66
C TRP A 99 -1.95 1.09 2.41
N LEU A 100 -3.00 1.67 1.79
CA LEU A 100 -3.91 2.59 2.47
C LEU A 100 -4.62 1.92 3.65
N TRP A 101 -5.08 0.68 3.45
CA TRP A 101 -5.82 -0.09 4.44
C TRP A 101 -4.94 -0.49 5.64
N VAL A 102 -3.75 -1.05 5.39
CA VAL A 102 -2.80 -1.46 6.44
C VAL A 102 -2.36 -0.27 7.30
N ARG A 103 -2.21 0.90 6.68
CA ARG A 103 -1.88 2.16 7.38
C ARG A 103 -3.05 2.80 8.12
N GLY A 104 -4.27 2.29 7.94
CA GLY A 104 -5.47 2.85 8.54
C GLY A 104 -5.74 4.29 8.09
N ARG A 105 -5.50 4.58 6.81
CA ARG A 105 -5.84 5.89 6.21
C ARG A 105 -7.36 6.11 6.22
N PRO A 106 -7.83 7.38 6.29
CA PRO A 106 -9.27 7.65 6.27
C PRO A 106 -9.88 7.14 4.95
N LEU A 107 -11.14 6.71 5.00
CA LEU A 107 -11.87 6.23 3.80
C LEU A 107 -11.94 7.28 2.69
N LEU A 108 -11.87 8.57 3.06
CA LEU A 108 -11.78 9.69 2.12
C LEU A 108 -10.50 9.70 1.29
N SER A 109 -9.47 8.94 1.65
CA SER A 109 -8.27 8.75 0.82
C SER A 109 -8.42 7.66 -0.23
N VAL A 110 -9.45 6.81 -0.15
CA VAL A 110 -9.68 5.71 -1.13
C VAL A 110 -9.87 6.21 -2.57
N PRO A 111 -10.55 7.35 -2.83
CA PRO A 111 -10.65 7.90 -4.19
C PRO A 111 -9.30 8.19 -4.86
N THR A 112 -8.20 8.36 -4.12
CA THR A 112 -6.87 8.53 -4.72
C THR A 112 -6.38 7.31 -5.49
N VAL A 113 -6.96 6.13 -5.23
CA VAL A 113 -6.72 4.91 -6.02
C VAL A 113 -7.12 5.11 -7.48
N LEU A 114 -8.10 5.99 -7.76
CA LEU A 114 -8.52 6.31 -9.14
C LEU A 114 -7.37 6.89 -9.96
N ILE A 115 -6.45 7.65 -9.35
CA ILE A 115 -5.26 8.16 -10.06
C ILE A 115 -4.45 6.99 -10.61
N VAL A 116 -4.21 5.97 -9.78
CA VAL A 116 -3.42 4.79 -10.15
C VAL A 116 -4.14 3.96 -11.21
N VAL A 117 -5.45 3.74 -11.04
CA VAL A 117 -6.27 2.99 -12.00
C VAL A 117 -6.31 3.70 -13.35
N LEU A 118 -6.62 5.00 -13.37
CA LEU A 118 -6.70 5.78 -14.60
C LEU A 118 -5.36 5.84 -15.32
N THR A 119 -4.25 6.04 -14.59
CA THR A 119 -2.91 5.99 -15.20
C THR A 119 -2.60 4.59 -15.75
N GLY A 120 -2.86 3.53 -14.99
CA GLY A 120 -2.62 2.16 -15.44
C GLY A 120 -3.44 1.78 -16.67
N VAL A 121 -4.72 2.20 -16.71
CA VAL A 121 -5.57 2.00 -17.89
C VAL A 121 -5.05 2.81 -19.08
N ALA A 122 -4.69 4.07 -18.90
CA ALA A 122 -4.13 4.89 -19.98
C ALA A 122 -2.81 4.29 -20.54
N VAL A 123 -1.95 3.79 -19.65
CA VAL A 123 -0.72 3.08 -20.03
C VAL A 123 -1.04 1.80 -20.78
N ALA A 124 -2.01 1.00 -20.31
CA ALA A 124 -2.44 -0.24 -20.96
C ALA A 124 -3.00 -0.05 -22.38
N GLN A 125 -3.54 1.13 -22.69
CA GLN A 125 -4.03 1.49 -24.03
C GLN A 125 -2.91 1.99 -24.95
N GLY A 126 -1.83 2.55 -24.40
CA GLY A 126 -0.72 3.10 -25.19
C GLY A 126 0.44 2.12 -25.40
N LEU A 127 0.70 1.25 -24.41
CA LEU A 127 1.86 0.36 -24.37
C LEU A 127 1.40 -1.10 -24.40
N HIS A 128 1.83 -1.83 -25.44
CA HIS A 128 1.43 -3.22 -25.68
C HIS A 128 2.62 -4.20 -25.64
N GLU A 129 3.80 -3.73 -26.01
CA GLU A 129 4.99 -4.59 -26.08
C GLU A 129 5.59 -4.80 -24.69
N TYR A 130 6.03 -6.03 -24.39
CA TYR A 130 6.71 -6.33 -23.13
C TYR A 130 8.03 -5.55 -22.96
N SER A 131 8.69 -5.18 -24.07
CA SER A 131 9.85 -4.28 -24.09
C SER A 131 9.59 -2.97 -23.32
N SER A 132 8.35 -2.48 -23.38
CA SER A 132 7.89 -1.25 -22.74
C SER A 132 7.44 -1.44 -21.28
N MET A 133 7.52 -2.65 -20.71
CA MET A 133 7.06 -2.94 -19.33
C MET A 133 7.75 -2.06 -18.28
N TRP A 134 9.05 -1.81 -18.42
CA TRP A 134 9.79 -0.94 -17.50
C TRP A 134 9.30 0.51 -17.55
N ILE A 135 8.93 1.01 -18.73
CA ILE A 135 8.35 2.34 -18.91
C ILE A 135 6.96 2.39 -18.27
N ALA A 136 6.13 1.36 -18.54
CA ALA A 136 4.80 1.22 -17.99
C ALA A 136 4.80 1.22 -16.45
N ILE A 137 5.65 0.39 -15.84
CA ILE A 137 5.85 0.35 -14.38
C ILE A 137 6.36 1.68 -13.85
N SER A 138 7.25 2.37 -14.57
CA SER A 138 7.80 3.66 -14.12
C SER A 138 6.71 4.74 -14.08
N ILE A 139 5.87 4.82 -15.12
CA ILE A 139 4.76 5.79 -15.20
C ILE A 139 3.73 5.50 -14.11
N THR A 140 3.27 4.24 -13.98
CA THR A 140 2.30 3.86 -12.94
C THR A 140 2.92 3.93 -11.54
N GLY A 141 4.21 3.67 -11.41
CA GLY A 141 4.98 3.85 -10.18
C GLY A 141 5.03 5.32 -9.74
N ALA A 142 5.24 6.24 -10.67
CA ALA A 142 5.17 7.67 -10.39
C ALA A 142 3.75 8.08 -9.95
N SER A 143 2.70 7.54 -10.58
CA SER A 143 1.31 7.83 -10.20
C SER A 143 0.97 7.31 -8.80
N LEU A 144 1.53 6.18 -8.37
CA LEU A 144 1.45 5.70 -6.98
C LEU A 144 1.99 6.73 -5.99
N VAL A 145 3.15 7.34 -6.30
CA VAL A 145 3.75 8.38 -5.45
C VAL A 145 2.83 9.60 -5.38
N VAL A 146 2.33 10.07 -6.52
CA VAL A 146 1.38 11.19 -6.59
C VAL A 146 0.11 10.90 -5.78
N ALA A 147 -0.47 9.70 -5.94
CA ALA A 147 -1.64 9.26 -5.20
C ALA A 147 -1.36 9.15 -3.68
N ALA A 148 -0.18 8.66 -3.29
CA ALA A 148 0.23 8.57 -1.89
C ALA A 148 0.37 9.95 -1.24
N TRP A 149 0.91 10.92 -1.99
CA TRP A 149 0.97 12.31 -1.57
C TRP A 149 -0.44 12.91 -1.45
N ALA A 150 -1.30 12.75 -2.46
CA ALA A 150 -2.69 13.21 -2.40
C ALA A 150 -3.44 12.62 -1.18
N ALA A 151 -3.29 11.31 -0.92
CA ALA A 151 -3.88 10.64 0.23
C ALA A 151 -3.38 11.22 1.56
N ARG A 152 -2.09 11.58 1.63
CA ARG A 152 -1.51 12.26 2.80
C ARG A 152 -2.10 13.65 2.98
N TRP A 153 -2.25 14.43 1.92
CA TRP A 153 -2.85 15.77 1.98
C TRP A 153 -4.29 15.73 2.51
N ILE A 154 -5.09 14.78 2.02
CA ILE A 154 -6.46 14.54 2.52
C ILE A 154 -6.42 14.17 4.01
N ALA A 155 -5.56 13.23 4.40
CA ALA A 155 -5.49 12.75 5.78
C ALA A 155 -5.08 13.84 6.79
N VAL A 156 -4.21 14.77 6.39
CA VAL A 156 -3.79 15.90 7.25
C VAL A 156 -4.91 16.92 7.43
N ARG A 157 -5.78 17.11 6.42
CA ARG A 157 -6.84 18.12 6.42
C ARG A 157 -8.16 17.64 7.01
N VAL A 158 -8.41 16.34 7.04
CA VAL A 158 -9.65 15.79 7.59
C VAL A 158 -9.49 15.56 9.10
N PRO A 159 -10.24 16.26 9.96
CA PRO A 159 -10.30 15.94 11.37
C PRO A 159 -10.94 14.56 11.53
N VAL A 160 -10.14 13.57 11.93
CA VAL A 160 -10.67 12.25 12.29
C VAL A 160 -11.51 12.44 13.55
N ARG A 161 -12.84 12.49 13.41
CA ARG A 161 -13.75 12.33 14.55
C ARG A 161 -13.43 11.00 15.18
N LEU A 162 -12.71 11.01 16.29
CA LEU A 162 -12.52 9.83 17.13
C LEU A 162 -13.91 9.34 17.47
N ARG A 163 -14.26 8.16 16.97
CA ARG A 163 -15.49 7.46 17.32
C ARG A 163 -15.39 7.25 18.83
N ARG A 164 -16.06 8.10 19.64
CA ARG A 164 -16.12 8.00 21.11
C ARG A 164 -16.34 6.54 21.43
N THR A 165 -15.39 5.94 22.13
CA THR A 165 -15.47 4.51 22.40
C THR A 165 -16.67 4.26 23.31
N ARG A 166 -17.28 3.08 23.23
CA ARG A 166 -18.39 2.67 24.12
C ARG A 166 -18.02 2.80 25.61
N ARG A 167 -16.72 2.83 25.92
CA ARG A 167 -16.14 3.05 27.25
C ARG A 167 -16.34 4.48 27.76
N ASP A 168 -16.23 5.49 26.90
CA ASP A 168 -16.52 6.90 27.24
C ASP A 168 -18.01 7.08 27.56
N ARG A 169 -18.89 6.44 26.77
CA ARG A 169 -20.34 6.41 27.05
C ARG A 169 -20.69 5.70 28.35
N ARG A 170 -19.86 4.75 28.82
CA ARG A 170 -20.08 4.04 30.08
C ARG A 170 -19.67 4.90 31.27
N TYR A 171 -18.61 5.70 31.13
CA TYR A 171 -18.23 6.70 32.14
C TYR A 171 -19.27 7.83 32.26
N ASP A 172 -19.78 8.35 31.13
CA ASP A 172 -20.83 9.38 31.13
C ASP A 172 -22.14 8.88 31.77
N ARG A 173 -22.47 7.59 31.64
CA ARG A 173 -23.63 6.99 32.32
C ARG A 173 -23.39 6.67 33.80
N ALA A 174 -22.15 6.43 34.19
CA ALA A 174 -21.78 6.13 35.58
C ALA A 174 -21.66 7.38 36.45
N ASN A 175 -21.60 8.57 35.85
CA ASN A 175 -21.60 9.84 36.58
C ASN A 175 -22.60 10.85 35.96
N PRO A 176 -23.91 10.69 36.18
CA PRO A 176 -24.95 11.54 35.60
C PRO A 176 -25.10 12.92 36.28
N GLN A 177 -24.22 13.27 37.22
CA GLN A 177 -24.36 14.46 38.10
C GLN A 177 -23.32 15.55 37.80
N ARG A 178 -22.98 15.75 36.52
CA ARG A 178 -22.31 16.97 36.03
C ARG A 178 -23.12 17.60 34.92
#